data_AF-A0A2R6M1F9-F1
#
_entry.id   AF-A0A2R6M1F9-F1
#
_cell.length_a   1.000
_cell.length_b   1.000
_cell.length_c   1.000
_cell.angle_alpha   90.00
_cell.angle_beta   90.00
_cell.angle_gamma   90.00
#
_symmetry.space_group_name_H-M   'P 1'
#
loop_
_entity.id
_entity.type
_entity.pdbx_description
1 polymer ?
#
loop_
_entity_poly.entity_id
_entity_poly.type
_entity_poly.pdbx_seq_one_letter_code
_entity_poly.pdbx_strand_id
1 'polypeptide(L)'
;MGVWGWIVLYVLLFALVQLLIYRYLRSDEDAPLFSSTPPNRDPAAVEEIRNREDRRRSDDPSVVVCPRCGTENGTGFTYCRNCVSPMTAR
;
A
#
# COMPACT_ATOMS: atom_id res chain seq x y z
N MET A 1 -24.94 17.31 -30.18
CA MET A 1 -23.78 17.53 -29.30
C MET A 1 -22.53 17.13 -30.05
N GLY A 2 -21.79 18.08 -30.62
CA GLY A 2 -20.61 17.78 -31.45
C GLY A 2 -19.47 17.15 -30.64
N VAL A 3 -18.38 16.79 -31.33
CA VAL A 3 -17.17 16.19 -30.73
C VAL A 3 -16.68 16.97 -29.50
N TRP A 4 -16.78 18.31 -29.54
CA TRP A 4 -16.47 19.19 -28.41
C TRP A 4 -17.26 18.88 -27.12
N GLY A 5 -18.53 18.49 -27.24
CA GLY A 5 -19.34 18.11 -26.08
C GLY A 5 -18.85 16.82 -25.43
N TRP A 6 -18.44 15.83 -26.24
CA TRP A 6 -17.84 14.60 -25.74
C TRP A 6 -16.47 14.84 -25.11
N ILE A 7 -15.65 15.72 -25.70
CA ILE A 7 -14.36 16.13 -25.12
C ILE A 7 -14.57 16.73 -23.73
N VAL A 8 -15.49 17.69 -23.59
CA VAL A 8 -15.79 18.32 -22.30
C VAL A 8 -16.31 17.29 -21.29
N LEU A 9 -17.18 16.38 -21.71
CA LEU A 9 -17.68 15.30 -20.85
C LEU A 9 -16.56 14.37 -20.35
N TYR A 10 -15.64 13.97 -21.23
CA TYR A 10 -14.49 13.13 -20.84
C TYR A 10 -13.54 13.87 -19.91
N VAL A 11 -13.26 15.15 -20.15
CA VAL A 11 -12.41 15.97 -19.27
C VAL A 11 -13.04 16.10 -17.88
N LEU A 12 -14.36 16.34 -17.80
CA LEU A 12 -15.08 16.42 -16.52
C LEU A 12 -15.08 15.08 -15.78
N LEU A 13 -15.37 13.97 -16.50
CA LEU A 13 -15.33 12.63 -15.91
C LEU A 13 -13.92 12.29 -15.42
N PHE A 14 -12.89 12.57 -16.21
CA PHE A 14 -11.50 12.32 -15.84
C PHE A 14 -11.09 13.15 -14.62
N ALA A 15 -11.44 14.44 -14.58
CA ALA A 15 -11.18 15.30 -13.43
C ALA A 15 -11.88 14.79 -12.16
N LEU A 16 -13.11 14.30 -12.27
CA LEU A 16 -13.85 13.70 -11.15
C LEU A 16 -13.17 12.42 -10.64
N VAL A 17 -12.76 11.53 -11.54
CA VAL A 17 -12.04 10.30 -11.20
C VAL A 17 -10.71 10.63 -10.52
N GLN A 18 -9.94 11.58 -11.05
CA GLN A 18 -8.71 12.04 -10.43
C GLN A 18 -8.94 12.62 -9.04
N LEU A 19 -10.01 13.39 -8.84
CA LEU A 19 -10.39 13.92 -7.54
C LEU A 19 -10.79 12.81 -6.55
N LEU A 20 -11.53 11.80 -7.01
CA LEU A 20 -11.88 10.62 -6.19
C LEU A 20 -10.64 9.82 -5.80
N ILE A 21 -9.72 9.58 -6.73
CA ILE A 21 -8.44 8.90 -6.47
C ILE A 21 -7.63 9.70 -5.45
N TYR A 22 -7.47 11.01 -5.68
CA TYR A 22 -6.77 11.91 -4.76
C TYR A 22 -7.41 11.88 -3.38
N ARG A 23 -8.74 11.96 -3.29
CA ARG A 23 -9.45 11.92 -2.01
C ARG A 23 -9.32 10.56 -1.35
N TYR A 24 -9.36 9.45 -2.10
CA TYR A 24 -9.22 8.10 -1.57
C TYR A 24 -7.82 7.87 -0.99
N LEU A 25 -6.78 8.18 -1.75
CA LEU A 25 -5.39 8.15 -1.27
C LEU A 25 -5.21 9.06 -0.06
N ARG A 26 -5.74 10.30 -0.14
CA ARG A 26 -5.67 11.26 0.95
C ARG A 26 -6.43 10.82 2.22
N SER A 27 -7.56 10.15 2.06
CA SER A 27 -8.33 9.59 3.17
C SER A 27 -7.65 8.38 3.82
N ASP A 28 -6.80 7.65 3.09
CA ASP A 28 -6.00 6.55 3.66
C ASP A 28 -4.83 7.09 4.49
N GLU A 29 -4.20 8.20 4.08
CA GLU A 29 -3.20 8.93 4.89
C GLU A 29 -3.84 9.72 6.07
N ASP A 30 -5.15 10.00 6.03
CA ASP A 30 -5.93 10.48 7.18
C ASP A 30 -6.31 9.32 8.15
N ALA A 31 -5.90 8.07 7.91
CA ALA A 31 -5.94 7.03 8.93
C ALA A 31 -5.12 7.53 10.14
N PRO A 32 -5.70 7.63 11.34
CA PRO A 32 -5.08 8.23 12.53
C PRO A 32 -3.95 7.39 13.14
N LEU A 33 -3.17 6.69 12.32
CA LEU A 33 -1.92 6.05 12.72
C LEU A 33 -0.82 7.07 13.05
N PHE A 34 -1.01 8.36 12.72
CA PHE A 34 -0.13 9.45 13.14
C PHE A 34 -0.75 10.42 14.17
N SER A 35 -1.98 10.17 14.67
CA SER A 35 -2.61 11.01 15.70
C SER A 35 -2.84 10.33 17.06
N SER A 36 -2.33 9.11 17.26
CA SER A 36 -2.52 8.37 18.51
C SER A 36 -1.24 8.33 19.35
N THR A 37 -0.82 9.47 19.89
CA THR A 37 -0.06 9.45 21.15
C THR A 37 -0.82 10.28 22.17
N PRO A 38 -1.74 9.67 22.93
CA PRO A 38 -2.02 10.13 24.29
C PRO A 38 -0.70 10.00 25.09
N PRO A 39 -0.23 11.05 25.78
CA PRO A 39 1.03 11.00 26.50
C PRO A 39 0.86 10.27 27.84
N ASN A 40 0.53 8.97 27.83
CA ASN A 40 0.77 8.07 28.98
C ASN A 40 0.46 6.59 28.63
N ARG A 41 1.41 5.84 28.08
CA ARG A 41 1.33 4.37 28.10
C ARG A 41 2.71 3.79 28.34
N ASP A 42 2.84 3.02 29.41
CA ASP A 42 4.08 2.36 29.81
C ASP A 42 4.69 1.59 28.63
N PRO A 43 5.89 1.97 28.16
CA PRO A 43 6.50 1.41 26.96
C PRO A 43 6.89 -0.07 27.12
N ALA A 44 6.98 -0.58 28.35
CA ALA A 44 7.42 -1.95 28.63
C ALA A 44 6.41 -3.03 28.17
N ALA A 45 5.11 -2.79 28.30
CA ALA A 45 4.09 -3.80 27.96
C ALA A 45 3.84 -3.92 26.44
N VAL A 46 4.08 -2.84 25.69
CA VAL A 46 3.95 -2.82 24.23
C VAL A 46 5.12 -3.55 23.57
N GLU A 47 6.31 -3.43 24.13
CA GLU A 47 7.53 -4.06 23.61
C GLU A 47 7.50 -5.60 23.73
N GLU A 48 6.88 -6.15 24.78
CA GLU A 48 6.76 -7.61 24.95
C GLU A 48 5.80 -8.25 23.93
N ILE A 49 4.70 -7.56 23.61
CA ILE A 49 3.74 -8.01 22.59
C ILE A 49 4.38 -7.95 21.20
N ARG A 50 5.06 -6.83 20.88
CA ARG A 50 5.77 -6.65 19.61
C ARG A 50 6.84 -7.75 19.40
N ASN A 51 7.63 -8.06 20.42
CA ASN A 51 8.63 -9.14 20.36
C ASN A 51 8.01 -10.53 20.11
N ARG A 52 6.80 -10.81 20.64
CA ARG A 52 6.09 -12.08 20.38
C ARG A 52 5.55 -12.15 18.95
N GLU A 53 5.05 -11.06 18.40
CA GLU A 53 4.57 -11.00 17.01
C GLU A 53 5.72 -11.06 16.00
N ASP A 54 6.84 -10.37 16.26
CA ASP A 54 8.02 -10.40 15.40
C ASP A 54 8.62 -11.81 15.31
N ARG A 55 8.64 -12.56 16.42
CA ARG A 55 9.06 -13.97 16.41
C ARG A 55 8.11 -14.87 15.62
N ARG A 56 6.80 -14.59 15.59
CA ARG A 56 5.82 -15.35 14.78
C ARG A 56 5.87 -14.97 13.30
N ARG A 57 6.15 -13.72 12.96
CA ARG A 57 6.23 -13.24 11.57
C ARG A 57 7.55 -13.63 10.89
N SER A 58 8.64 -13.77 11.65
CA SER A 58 9.94 -14.21 11.12
C SER A 58 9.97 -15.69 10.67
N ASP A 59 8.93 -16.48 10.96
CA ASP A 59 8.86 -17.92 10.66
C ASP A 59 7.90 -18.23 9.50
N ASP A 60 7.55 -17.22 8.69
CA ASP A 60 6.79 -17.43 7.44
C ASP A 60 7.78 -17.60 6.27
N PRO A 61 8.10 -18.83 5.83
CA PRO A 61 9.03 -19.09 4.71
C PRO A 61 8.46 -18.67 3.34
N SER A 62 7.39 -17.87 3.32
CA SER A 62 6.64 -17.53 2.10
C SER A 62 7.00 -16.17 1.50
N VAL A 63 8.16 -15.59 1.83
CA VAL A 63 8.65 -14.32 1.26
C VAL A 63 9.71 -14.54 0.18
N VAL A 64 9.46 -14.03 -1.02
CA VAL A 64 10.36 -14.03 -2.19
C VAL A 64 10.72 -12.59 -2.54
N VAL A 65 12.01 -12.31 -2.69
CA VAL A 65 12.53 -10.99 -3.05
C VAL A 65 12.53 -10.81 -4.56
N CYS A 66 12.00 -9.68 -5.03
CA CYS A 66 12.01 -9.35 -6.45
C CYS A 66 13.45 -9.14 -6.95
N PRO A 67 13.89 -9.85 -8.01
CA PRO A 67 15.26 -9.73 -8.52
C PRO A 67 15.54 -8.37 -9.19
N ARG A 68 14.51 -7.61 -9.55
CA ARG A 68 14.66 -6.33 -10.25
C ARG A 68 14.74 -5.13 -9.31
N CYS A 69 13.88 -5.08 -8.29
CA CYS A 69 13.75 -3.91 -7.41
C CYS A 69 13.96 -4.23 -5.92
N GLY A 70 14.25 -5.48 -5.56
CA GLY A 70 14.51 -5.89 -4.18
C GLY A 70 13.29 -5.90 -3.26
N THR A 71 12.08 -5.67 -3.77
CA THR A 71 10.87 -5.68 -2.95
C THR A 71 10.49 -7.10 -2.56
N GLU A 72 10.15 -7.31 -1.29
CA GLU A 72 9.60 -8.55 -0.76
C GLU A 72 8.18 -8.80 -1.27
N ASN A 73 7.91 -10.01 -1.72
CA ASN A 73 6.60 -10.45 -2.17
C ASN A 73 6.28 -11.83 -1.60
N GLY A 74 5.00 -12.22 -1.61
CA GLY A 74 4.62 -13.59 -1.25
C GLY A 74 5.01 -14.61 -2.34
N THR A 75 5.23 -15.87 -1.97
CA THR A 75 5.52 -16.99 -2.89
C THR A 75 4.43 -17.25 -3.95
N GLY A 76 3.24 -16.68 -3.80
CA GLY A 76 2.13 -16.78 -4.77
C GLY A 76 2.07 -15.67 -5.83
N PHE A 77 3.01 -14.72 -5.83
CA PHE A 77 2.96 -13.58 -6.74
C PHE A 77 3.67 -13.87 -8.07
N THR A 78 2.96 -13.72 -9.19
CA THR A 78 3.56 -13.82 -10.54
C THR A 78 4.31 -12.54 -10.93
N TYR A 79 3.84 -11.38 -10.42
CA TYR A 79 4.38 -10.06 -10.71
C TYR A 79 4.69 -9.30 -9.43
N CYS A 80 5.77 -8.53 -9.42
CA CYS A 80 6.19 -7.73 -8.27
C CYS A 80 5.13 -6.68 -7.90
N ARG A 81 4.79 -6.60 -6.62
CA ARG A 81 3.81 -5.63 -6.09
C ARG A 81 4.25 -4.18 -6.25
N ASN A 82 5.55 -3.91 -6.37
CA ASN A 82 6.09 -2.57 -6.50
C ASN A 82 6.40 -2.20 -7.97
N CYS A 83 7.20 -3.01 -8.67
CA CYS A 83 7.67 -2.67 -10.01
C CYS A 83 6.97 -3.43 -11.16
N VAL A 84 5.98 -4.27 -10.85
CA VAL A 84 5.17 -5.06 -11.81
C VAL A 84 6.02 -5.95 -12.73
N SER A 85 7.27 -6.20 -12.37
CA SER A 85 8.16 -7.08 -13.14
C SER A 85 7.86 -8.53 -12.82
N PRO A 86 7.98 -9.43 -13.82
CA PRO A 86 7.74 -10.85 -13.59
C PRO A 86 8.74 -11.40 -12.56
N MET A 87 8.26 -12.27 -11.66
CA MET A 87 9.12 -12.91 -10.64
C MET A 87 9.89 -14.13 -11.17
N THR A 88 9.64 -14.53 -12.41
CA THR A 88 10.43 -15.56 -13.09
C THR A 88 11.81 -15.02 -13.44
N ALA A 89 12.82 -15.44 -12.67
CA ALA A 89 14.21 -15.35 -13.11
C ALA A 89 14.38 -16.31 -14.30
N ARG A 90 14.70 -15.75 -15.48
CA ARG A 90 15.38 -16.51 -16.53
C ARG A 90 16.87 -16.41 -16.32
#